data_AF-A0A197JFE7-F1
#
_entry.id   AF-A0A197JFE7-F1
#
_cell.length_a   1.000
_cell.length_b   1.000
_cell.length_c   1.000
_cell.angle_alpha   90.00
_cell.angle_beta   90.00
_cell.angle_gamma   90.00
#
_symmetry.space_group_name_H-M   'P 1'
#
loop_
_entity.id
_entity.type
_entity.pdbx_description
1 polymer ?
#
loop_
_entity_poly.entity_id
_entity_poly.type
_entity_poly.pdbx_seq_one_letter_code
_entity_poly.pdbx_strand_id
1 'polypeptide(L)'
;MINFNSTEALLAVTALVSAAPKGATTPANLNITHPTILDQLKANGLTYKQYTESYPGGCYVPDMYPDDKVTALYYKCHLPFNMIFNLRDTPECLSAIGTYDDYANEVAKGTLPN
;
A
#
# COMPACT_ATOMS: atom_id res chain seq x y z
N MET A 1 16.67 9.87 15.77
CA MET A 1 17.15 9.72 14.38
C MET A 1 17.36 8.23 14.18
N ILE A 2 16.45 7.55 13.48
CA ILE A 2 16.59 6.11 13.22
C ILE A 2 17.33 6.00 11.89
N ASN A 3 18.50 5.38 11.93
CA ASN A 3 19.39 5.23 10.80
C ASN A 3 19.04 3.89 10.13
N PHE A 4 18.39 3.92 8.98
CA PHE A 4 18.06 2.71 8.22
C PHE A 4 19.19 2.43 7.24
N ASN A 5 19.93 1.35 7.46
CA ASN A 5 20.90 0.85 6.47
C ASN A 5 20.12 0.33 5.25
N SER A 6 20.64 0.61 4.06
CA SER A 6 20.00 0.47 2.74
C SER A 6 19.52 -0.95 2.37
N THR A 7 19.83 -1.97 3.16
CA THR A 7 19.38 -3.35 2.94
C THR A 7 18.14 -3.71 3.77
N GLU A 8 17.83 -2.95 4.82
CA GLU A 8 16.69 -3.19 5.71
C GLU A 8 15.45 -2.37 5.33
N ALA A 9 15.63 -1.29 4.57
CA ALA A 9 14.53 -0.45 4.09
C ALA A 9 13.57 -1.21 3.15
N LEU A 10 14.08 -2.19 2.40
CA LEU A 10 13.30 -2.96 1.43
C LEU A 10 12.35 -3.99 2.08
N LEU A 11 12.62 -4.39 3.33
CA LEU A 11 11.80 -5.37 4.06
C LEU A 11 10.78 -4.71 5.02
N ALA A 12 10.93 -3.42 5.31
CA ALA A 12 10.17 -2.73 6.36
C ALA A 12 8.74 -2.30 5.92
N VAL A 13 8.42 -2.31 4.62
CA VAL A 13 7.09 -1.91 4.14
C VAL A 13 6.09 -3.08 4.13
N THR A 14 6.57 -4.32 4.16
CA THR A 14 5.72 -5.53 4.03
C THR A 14 5.15 -6.03 5.36
N ALA A 15 5.42 -5.38 6.50
CA ALA A 15 5.11 -5.92 7.83
C ALA A 15 4.25 -5.00 8.73
N LEU A 16 3.42 -4.11 8.17
CA LEU A 16 2.36 -3.49 8.98
C LEU A 16 1.15 -4.45 9.04
N VAL A 17 1.28 -5.37 9.99
CA VAL A 17 0.37 -6.45 10.41
C VAL A 17 -1.12 -6.08 10.27
N SER A 18 -1.80 -6.74 9.33
CA SER A 18 -3.25 -6.85 9.30
C SER A 18 -3.71 -7.88 10.34
N ALA A 19 -4.12 -7.41 11.51
CA ALA A 19 -5.04 -8.14 12.36
C ALA A 19 -6.14 -7.17 12.79
N ALA A 20 -7.09 -6.90 11.90
CA ALA A 20 -8.36 -6.33 12.32
C ALA A 20 -9.08 -7.39 13.19
N PRO A 21 -9.45 -7.09 14.45
CA PRO A 21 -10.20 -8.02 15.27
C PRO A 21 -11.53 -8.37 14.58
N LYS A 22 -11.92 -9.64 14.65
CA LYS A 22 -13.23 -10.14 14.24
C LYS A 22 -14.32 -9.26 14.88
N GLY A 23 -14.92 -8.36 14.11
CA GLY A 23 -15.93 -7.41 14.60
C GLY A 23 -15.63 -5.92 14.41
N ALA A 24 -14.51 -5.52 13.79
CA ALA A 24 -14.36 -4.16 13.28
C ALA A 24 -15.32 -3.96 12.08
N THR A 25 -16.57 -3.58 12.37
CA THR A 25 -17.68 -3.51 11.38
C THR A 25 -17.60 -2.31 10.45
N THR A 26 -16.65 -1.41 10.68
CA THR A 26 -16.39 -0.22 9.89
C THR A 26 -14.90 -0.16 9.56
N PRO A 27 -14.52 -0.19 8.26
CA PRO A 27 -13.23 0.36 7.87
C PRO A 27 -13.30 1.84 8.23
N ALA A 28 -12.67 2.21 9.35
CA ALA A 28 -12.50 3.62 9.65
C ALA A 28 -11.77 4.23 8.44
N ASN A 29 -12.36 5.26 7.84
CA ASN A 29 -11.68 6.12 6.87
C ASN A 29 -10.54 6.83 7.60
N LEU A 30 -9.43 6.14 7.79
CA LEU A 30 -8.21 6.69 8.33
C LEU A 30 -7.51 7.43 7.19
N ASN A 31 -7.95 8.67 6.93
CA ASN A 31 -7.24 9.53 6.01
C ASN A 31 -5.96 10.01 6.70
N ILE A 32 -4.82 9.50 6.22
CA ILE A 32 -3.51 9.94 6.69
C ILE A 32 -3.19 11.28 6.01
N THR A 33 -3.08 12.34 6.81
CA THR A 33 -2.84 13.72 6.37
C THR A 33 -1.51 14.31 6.85
N HIS A 34 -0.76 13.57 7.67
CA HIS A 34 0.55 13.97 8.18
C HIS A 34 1.68 13.38 7.31
N PRO A 35 2.91 13.95 7.37
CA PRO A 35 4.05 13.40 6.66
C PRO A 35 4.29 11.92 6.98
N THR A 36 4.57 11.14 5.95
CA THR A 36 4.78 9.70 6.00
C THR A 36 6.18 9.32 5.50
N ILE A 37 6.50 8.02 5.53
CA ILE A 37 7.71 7.50 4.90
C ILE A 37 7.75 7.81 3.38
N LEU A 38 6.59 7.90 2.71
CA LEU A 38 6.55 8.23 1.28
C LEU A 38 7.12 9.61 0.98
N ASP A 39 6.86 10.59 1.84
CA ASP A 39 7.39 11.94 1.66
C ASP A 39 8.92 11.95 1.77
N GLN A 40 9.49 11.09 2.62
CA GLN A 40 10.94 10.92 2.73
C GLN A 40 11.53 10.19 1.52
N LEU A 41 10.87 9.12 1.03
CA LEU A 41 11.30 8.41 -0.17
C LEU A 41 11.32 9.35 -1.39
N LYS A 42 10.25 10.14 -1.57
CA LYS A 42 10.18 11.18 -2.60
C LYS A 42 11.29 12.21 -2.47
N ALA A 43 11.51 12.74 -1.27
CA ALA A 43 12.54 13.75 -1.00
C ALA A 43 13.96 13.22 -1.31
N ASN A 44 14.18 11.92 -1.16
CA ASN A 44 15.45 11.26 -1.45
C ASN A 44 15.57 10.75 -2.90
N GLY A 45 14.57 10.98 -3.75
CA GLY A 45 14.57 10.48 -5.13
C GLY A 45 14.46 8.96 -5.25
N LEU A 46 13.94 8.29 -4.23
CA LEU A 46 13.72 6.84 -4.19
C LEU A 46 12.35 6.50 -4.78
N THR A 47 12.26 5.31 -5.36
CA THR A 47 11.02 4.78 -5.94
C THR A 47 10.33 3.91 -4.92
N TYR A 48 8.99 3.86 -4.97
CA TYR A 48 8.24 3.06 -4.01
C TYR A 48 7.00 2.48 -4.66
N LYS A 49 6.63 1.29 -4.18
CA LYS A 49 5.38 0.63 -4.55
C LYS A 49 4.97 -0.29 -3.42
N GLN A 50 3.71 -0.21 -3.03
CA GLN A 50 3.08 -1.20 -2.17
C GLN A 50 2.45 -2.27 -3.06
N TYR A 51 2.75 -3.54 -2.82
CA TYR A 51 2.08 -4.66 -3.46
C TYR A 51 1.12 -5.30 -2.49
N THR A 52 -0.06 -5.67 -2.95
CA THR A 52 -1.06 -6.26 -2.05
C THR A 52 -1.87 -7.33 -2.73
N GLU A 53 -2.08 -8.40 -1.97
CA GLU A 53 -2.88 -9.54 -2.35
C GLU A 53 -4.35 -9.14 -2.57
N SER A 54 -4.97 -9.70 -3.61
CA SER A 54 -6.37 -9.47 -3.97
C SER A 54 -6.77 -8.01 -4.23
N TYR A 55 -5.81 -7.09 -4.32
CA TYR A 55 -6.07 -5.72 -4.74
C TYR A 55 -6.57 -5.73 -6.19
N PRO A 56 -7.74 -5.15 -6.49
CA PRO A 56 -8.31 -5.19 -7.85
C PRO A 56 -7.59 -4.28 -8.86
N GLY A 57 -6.61 -3.47 -8.43
CA GLY A 57 -5.87 -2.56 -9.29
C GLY A 57 -6.59 -1.23 -9.56
N GLY A 58 -5.98 -0.39 -10.39
CA GLY A 58 -6.64 0.82 -10.92
C GLY A 58 -6.98 1.89 -9.88
N CYS A 59 -6.20 2.01 -8.80
CA CYS A 59 -6.46 2.96 -7.71
C CYS A 59 -7.82 2.76 -7.04
N TYR A 60 -8.13 1.51 -6.72
CA TYR A 60 -9.42 1.13 -6.18
C TYR A 60 -9.73 1.84 -4.86
N VAL A 61 -10.66 2.78 -4.89
CA VAL A 61 -11.06 3.62 -3.74
C VAL A 61 -12.08 2.99 -2.77
N PRO A 62 -12.93 2.01 -3.15
CA PRO A 62 -13.86 1.41 -2.21
C PRO A 62 -13.17 0.66 -1.07
N ASP A 63 -13.94 0.42 0.00
CA ASP A 63 -13.42 -0.12 1.26
C ASP A 63 -13.10 -1.61 1.21
N MET A 64 -13.75 -2.37 0.33
CA MET A 64 -13.54 -3.81 0.18
C MET A 64 -13.84 -4.30 -1.23
N TYR A 65 -13.30 -5.46 -1.59
CA TYR A 65 -13.55 -6.11 -2.89
C TYR A 65 -13.48 -7.64 -2.78
N PRO A 66 -14.46 -8.39 -3.33
CA PRO A 66 -15.78 -7.91 -3.77
C PRO A 66 -16.55 -7.17 -2.66
N ASP A 67 -17.56 -6.37 -3.01
CA ASP A 67 -18.36 -5.57 -2.06
C ASP A 67 -19.37 -6.43 -1.29
N ASP A 68 -18.83 -7.42 -0.57
CA ASP A 68 -19.57 -8.35 0.28
C ASP A 68 -18.65 -8.75 1.43
N LYS A 69 -19.06 -8.49 2.67
CA LYS A 69 -18.22 -8.71 3.87
C LYS A 69 -17.85 -10.18 4.12
N VAL A 70 -18.58 -11.13 3.53
CA VAL A 70 -18.34 -12.57 3.67
C VAL A 70 -17.35 -13.04 2.62
N THR A 71 -17.36 -12.45 1.42
CA THR A 71 -16.48 -12.86 0.31
C THR A 71 -15.35 -11.89 0.00
N ALA A 72 -15.29 -10.75 0.68
CA ALA A 72 -14.26 -9.73 0.49
C ALA A 72 -12.87 -10.31 0.77
N LEU A 73 -12.01 -10.23 -0.23
CA LEU A 73 -10.60 -10.64 -0.16
C LEU A 73 -9.68 -9.43 0.03
N TYR A 74 -10.16 -8.26 -0.37
CA TYR A 74 -9.49 -6.99 -0.21
C TYR A 74 -10.22 -6.13 0.81
N TYR A 75 -9.44 -5.45 1.67
CA TYR A 75 -9.91 -4.38 2.54
C TYR A 75 -8.93 -3.21 2.49
N LYS A 76 -9.46 -2.00 2.30
CA LYS A 76 -8.68 -0.77 2.20
C LYS A 76 -7.81 -0.50 3.44
N CYS A 77 -8.27 -0.89 4.62
CA CYS A 77 -7.49 -0.72 5.86
C CYS A 77 -6.20 -1.54 5.90
N HIS A 78 -6.04 -2.56 5.04
CA HIS A 78 -4.79 -3.31 4.88
C HIS A 78 -3.84 -2.67 3.85
N LEU A 79 -4.25 -1.56 3.23
CA LEU A 79 -3.46 -0.76 2.29
C LEU A 79 -3.11 0.61 2.87
N PRO A 80 -2.03 0.74 3.66
CA PRO A 80 -1.55 2.03 4.13
C PRO A 80 -1.40 3.09 3.03
N PHE A 81 -0.92 2.73 1.84
CA PHE A 81 -0.76 3.69 0.75
C PHE A 81 -2.10 4.21 0.23
N ASN A 82 -3.13 3.37 0.22
CA ASN A 82 -4.49 3.75 -0.20
C ASN A 82 -5.22 4.59 0.86
N MET A 83 -4.64 4.71 2.07
CA MET A 83 -5.12 5.57 3.15
C MET A 83 -4.45 6.96 3.15
N ILE A 84 -3.39 7.16 2.36
CA ILE A 84 -2.71 8.46 2.23
C ILE A 84 -3.48 9.32 1.24
N PHE A 85 -4.11 10.40 1.72
CA PHE A 85 -5.00 11.23 0.93
C PHE A 85 -4.32 11.79 -0.33
N ASN A 86 -3.09 12.27 -0.20
CA ASN A 86 -2.32 12.86 -1.31
C ASN A 86 -1.85 11.82 -2.34
N LEU A 87 -1.95 10.53 -2.04
CA LEU A 87 -1.61 9.46 -2.97
C LEU A 87 -2.86 8.89 -3.64
N ARG A 88 -3.91 8.58 -2.86
CA ARG A 88 -5.10 7.89 -3.32
C ARG A 88 -5.82 8.61 -4.45
N ASP A 89 -5.99 9.92 -4.32
CA ASP A 89 -6.82 10.71 -5.22
C ASP A 89 -5.99 11.37 -6.34
N THR A 90 -4.78 10.87 -6.61
CA THR A 90 -3.86 11.39 -7.64
C THR A 90 -3.42 10.29 -8.60
N PRO A 91 -3.01 10.60 -9.85
CA PRO A 91 -2.53 9.58 -10.79
C PRO A 91 -1.33 8.75 -10.28
N GLU A 92 -0.63 9.24 -9.26
CA GLU A 92 0.51 8.58 -8.62
C GLU A 92 0.14 7.24 -7.98
N CYS A 93 -1.11 7.04 -7.57
CA CYS A 93 -1.58 5.76 -7.03
C CYS A 93 -1.36 4.59 -7.99
N LEU A 94 -1.40 4.82 -9.32
CA LEU A 94 -1.24 3.77 -10.33
C LEU A 94 0.17 3.19 -10.33
N SER A 95 1.17 4.01 -10.05
CA SER A 95 2.56 3.55 -9.93
C SER A 95 2.91 3.12 -8.50
N ALA A 96 2.23 3.67 -7.49
CA ALA A 96 2.54 3.43 -6.09
C ALA A 96 1.82 2.22 -5.47
N ILE A 97 0.71 1.75 -6.04
CA ILE A 97 -0.07 0.64 -5.50
C ILE A 97 -0.27 -0.41 -6.59
N GLY A 98 0.31 -1.58 -6.37
CA GLY A 98 0.28 -2.71 -7.29
C GLY A 98 -0.42 -3.94 -6.71
N THR A 99 -0.78 -4.83 -7.62
CA THR A 99 -1.21 -6.19 -7.35
C THR A 99 -0.01 -7.09 -7.06
N TYR A 100 -0.26 -8.32 -6.60
CA TYR A 100 0.79 -9.33 -6.51
C TYR A 100 1.38 -9.69 -7.89
N ASP A 101 0.57 -9.65 -8.95
CA ASP A 101 1.07 -9.91 -10.32
C ASP A 101 2.04 -8.82 -10.77
N ASP A 102 1.82 -7.57 -10.36
CA ASP A 102 2.79 -6.48 -10.60
C ASP A 102 4.13 -6.78 -9.94
N TYR A 103 4.13 -7.26 -8.69
CA TYR A 103 5.34 -7.68 -7.99
C TYR A 103 6.07 -8.78 -8.76
N ALA A 104 5.37 -9.86 -9.11
CA ALA A 104 5.96 -10.99 -9.82
C ALA A 104 6.56 -10.55 -11.17
N ASN A 105 5.87 -9.67 -11.89
CA ASN A 105 6.33 -9.12 -13.16
C ASN A 105 7.57 -8.22 -13.00
N GLU A 106 7.61 -7.39 -11.95
CA GLU A 106 8.73 -6.48 -11.71
C GLU A 106 9.96 -7.20 -11.15
N VAL A 107 9.78 -8.25 -10.35
CA VAL A 107 10.85 -9.19 -9.98
C VAL A 107 11.46 -9.82 -11.23
N ALA A 108 10.62 -10.38 -12.12
CA ALA A 108 11.08 -11.04 -13.33
C ALA A 108 11.83 -10.08 -14.29
N LYS A 109 11.48 -8.80 -14.26
CA LYS A 109 12.11 -7.74 -15.08
C LYS A 109 13.30 -7.06 -14.39
N GLY A 110 13.53 -7.30 -13.10
CA GLY A 110 14.54 -6.58 -12.32
C GLY A 110 14.23 -5.09 -12.17
N THR A 111 12.94 -4.75 -12.11
CA THR A 111 12.44 -3.36 -12.04
C THR A 111 11.71 -3.07 -10.73
N LEU A 112 12.12 -3.74 -9.64
CA LEU A 112 11.59 -3.47 -8.31
C LEU A 112 11.94 -2.02 -7.89
N PRO A 113 11.05 -1.37 -7.11
CA PRO A 113 11.36 -0.11 -6.44
C PRO A 113 12.59 -0.21 -5.54
N ASN A 114 13.25 0.92 -5.32
CA ASN A 114 14.55 1.04 -4.65
C ASN A 114 14.54 1.91 -3.39
#